data_AF-A0AAE1SGY0-F1
#
_entry.id   AF-A0AAE1SGY0-F1
#
_cell.length_a   1.000
_cell.length_b   1.000
_cell.length_c   1.000
_cell.angle_alpha   90.00
_cell.angle_beta   90.00
_cell.angle_gamma   90.00
#
_symmetry.space_group_name_H-M   'P 1'
#
loop_
_entity.id
_entity.type
_entity.pdbx_description
1 polymer ?
#
loop_
_entity_poly.entity_id
_entity_poly.type
_entity_poly.pdbx_seq_one_letter_code
_entity_poly.pdbx_strand_id
1 'polypeptide(L)'
;MLDLQPGQKVLDVGCGIGGGDFYMAEKYDVHVVGIDLSINMTFFALERAICLKCAVEFEVAECTKKTYPDGTFDVIYSRDTILHIQDKPGLFRSFYKWLRRGGKILISDYYKSAGPASEELAGYIKQRGYDLHDVEAYGQMLRDADFHEVVAEDRTGQFIVILQSWTLLGITHEVGHYCSSTGFGSCLSQDSN
;
A
#
# COMPACT_ATOMS: atom_id res chain seq x y z
N MET A 1 6.32 -13.30 -0.64
CA MET A 1 7.22 -12.23 -0.13
C MET A 1 7.94 -11.63 -1.34
N LEU A 2 8.25 -10.32 -1.34
CA LEU A 2 8.70 -9.59 -2.54
C LEU A 2 10.02 -10.09 -3.14
N ASP A 3 10.91 -10.67 -2.31
CA ASP A 3 12.23 -11.18 -2.71
C ASP A 3 13.07 -10.09 -3.42
N LEU A 4 13.19 -8.94 -2.77
CA LEU A 4 13.91 -7.77 -3.28
C LEU A 4 15.39 -8.09 -3.48
N GLN A 5 15.92 -7.71 -4.65
CA GLN A 5 17.31 -7.90 -5.03
C GLN A 5 18.04 -6.55 -5.06
N PRO A 6 19.34 -6.50 -4.69
CA PRO A 6 20.15 -5.30 -4.78
C PRO A 6 20.09 -4.62 -6.16
N GLY A 7 19.98 -3.30 -6.16
CA GLY A 7 19.90 -2.46 -7.36
C GLY A 7 18.52 -2.38 -8.01
N GLN A 8 17.51 -3.11 -7.52
CA GLN A 8 16.13 -2.95 -8.00
C GLN A 8 15.57 -1.57 -7.65
N LYS A 9 14.63 -1.10 -8.48
CA LYS A 9 13.89 0.14 -8.27
C LYS A 9 12.48 -0.15 -7.77
N VAL A 10 12.14 0.38 -6.60
CA VAL A 10 10.84 0.21 -5.93
C VAL A 10 10.08 1.53 -5.94
N LEU A 11 8.79 1.50 -6.27
CA LEU A 11 7.86 2.60 -6.02
C LEU A 11 7.06 2.30 -4.75
N ASP A 12 7.09 3.18 -3.75
CA ASP A 12 6.18 3.15 -2.60
C ASP A 12 5.06 4.19 -2.81
N VAL A 13 3.82 3.72 -2.94
CA VAL A 13 2.63 4.56 -3.10
C VAL A 13 1.95 4.73 -1.75
N GLY A 14 2.05 5.95 -1.20
CA GLY A 14 1.65 6.27 0.17
C GLY A 14 2.79 6.06 1.17
N CYS A 15 3.98 6.56 0.85
CA CYS A 15 5.19 6.33 1.65
C CYS A 15 5.12 6.92 3.07
N GLY A 16 4.18 7.84 3.32
CA GLY A 16 4.01 8.49 4.61
C GLY A 16 5.31 9.16 5.07
N ILE A 17 5.78 8.77 6.25
CA ILE A 17 7.00 9.32 6.89
C ILE A 17 8.29 8.57 6.54
N GLY A 18 8.28 7.71 5.52
CA GLY A 18 9.46 7.07 4.94
C GLY A 18 9.92 5.76 5.58
N GLY A 19 9.23 5.30 6.64
CA GLY A 19 9.73 4.20 7.48
C GLY A 19 9.94 2.86 6.74
N GLY A 20 9.04 2.54 5.81
CA GLY A 20 9.15 1.34 4.97
C GLY A 20 10.25 1.49 3.92
N ASP A 21 10.36 2.68 3.33
CA ASP A 21 11.34 3.01 2.30
C ASP A 21 12.78 2.89 2.82
N PHE A 22 13.06 3.50 3.98
CA PHE A 22 14.37 3.40 4.62
C PHE A 22 14.72 1.95 4.93
N TYR A 23 13.78 1.18 5.48
CA TYR A 23 13.98 -0.23 5.75
C TYR A 23 14.29 -1.02 4.47
N MET A 24 13.54 -0.81 3.39
CA MET A 24 13.77 -1.51 2.13
C MET A 24 15.15 -1.17 1.56
N ALA A 25 15.49 0.12 1.47
CA ALA A 25 16.75 0.58 0.93
C ALA A 25 17.96 0.07 1.75
N GLU A 26 17.92 0.17 3.08
CA GLU A 26 19.02 -0.28 3.94
C GLU A 26 19.16 -1.81 3.98
N LYS A 27 18.04 -2.54 4.01
CA LYS A 27 18.07 -4.00 4.20
C LYS A 27 18.39 -4.75 2.91
N TYR A 28 17.93 -4.26 1.76
CA TYR A 28 17.99 -4.96 0.48
C TYR A 28 18.83 -4.26 -0.58
N ASP A 29 19.41 -3.09 -0.28
CA ASP A 29 20.23 -2.29 -1.22
C ASP A 29 19.46 -1.93 -2.52
N VAL A 30 18.19 -1.55 -2.36
CA VAL A 30 17.30 -1.12 -3.45
C VAL A 30 17.17 0.41 -3.49
N HIS A 31 16.79 0.94 -4.64
CA HIS A 31 16.42 2.35 -4.79
C HIS A 31 14.91 2.50 -4.62
N VAL A 32 14.46 3.23 -3.60
CA VAL A 32 13.04 3.46 -3.35
C VAL A 32 12.63 4.88 -3.76
N VAL A 33 11.54 4.96 -4.52
CA VAL A 33 10.84 6.20 -4.87
C VAL A 33 9.54 6.23 -4.09
N GLY A 34 9.45 7.07 -3.06
CA GLY A 34 8.25 7.22 -2.26
C GLY A 34 7.40 8.41 -2.73
N ILE A 35 6.10 8.19 -2.92
CA ILE A 35 5.15 9.27 -3.17
C ILE A 35 4.05 9.31 -2.12
N ASP A 36 3.66 10.51 -1.71
CA ASP A 36 2.52 10.73 -0.82
C ASP A 36 1.79 12.03 -1.19
N LEU A 37 0.46 12.06 -1.03
CA LEU A 37 -0.31 13.28 -1.28
C LEU A 37 -0.12 14.30 -0.16
N SER A 38 0.21 13.84 1.05
CA SER A 38 0.38 14.68 2.23
C SER A 38 1.74 15.36 2.23
N ILE A 39 1.70 16.69 2.11
CA ILE A 39 2.88 17.57 2.26
C ILE A 39 3.56 17.33 3.61
N ASN A 40 2.77 17.21 4.68
CA ASN A 40 3.31 17.03 6.03
C ASN A 40 4.06 15.70 6.19
N MET A 41 3.52 14.61 5.65
CA MET A 41 4.16 13.30 5.73
C MET A 41 5.47 13.29 4.93
N THR A 42 5.41 13.77 3.69
CA THR A 42 6.58 13.85 2.80
C THR A 42 7.67 14.75 3.38
N PHE A 43 7.29 15.85 4.05
CA PHE A 43 8.24 16.72 4.74
C PHE A 43 9.03 15.96 5.81
N PHE A 44 8.37 15.18 6.67
CA PHE A 44 9.06 14.36 7.67
C PHE A 44 9.93 13.26 7.05
N ALA A 45 9.48 12.66 5.94
CA ALA A 45 10.26 11.67 5.21
C ALA A 45 11.56 12.29 4.65
N LEU A 46 11.46 13.47 4.01
CA LEU A 46 12.60 14.22 3.50
C LEU A 46 13.56 14.64 4.63
N GLU A 47 13.06 15.15 5.74
CA GLU A 47 13.88 15.55 6.89
C GLU A 47 14.72 14.37 7.42
N ARG A 48 14.10 13.19 7.54
CA ARG A 48 14.79 11.96 7.98
C ARG A 48 15.83 11.48 6.97
N ALA A 49 15.55 11.64 5.68
CA ALA A 49 16.45 11.22 4.60
C ALA A 49 17.77 12.00 4.59
N ILE A 50 17.80 13.27 5.03
CA ILE A 50 19.01 14.12 5.06
C ILE A 50 20.16 13.45 5.82
N CYS A 51 19.85 12.72 6.89
CA CYS A 51 20.83 12.09 7.77
C CYS A 51 21.21 10.66 7.35
N LEU A 52 20.58 10.13 6.31
CA LEU A 52 20.74 8.73 5.89
C LEU A 52 21.48 8.63 4.56
N LYS A 53 22.31 7.59 4.43
CA LYS A 53 23.05 7.28 3.19
C LYS A 53 22.34 6.22 2.34
N CYS A 54 21.02 6.15 2.42
CA CYS A 54 20.21 5.17 1.67
C CYS A 54 19.69 5.77 0.36
N ALA A 55 19.50 4.93 -0.66
CA ALA A 55 19.02 5.33 -1.98
C ALA A 55 17.48 5.51 -1.96
N VAL A 56 17.02 6.60 -1.36
CA VAL A 56 15.59 6.95 -1.30
C VAL A 56 15.33 8.36 -1.81
N GLU A 57 14.25 8.53 -2.55
CA GLU A 57 13.73 9.82 -3.00
C GLU A 57 12.24 9.94 -2.63
N PHE A 58 11.81 11.14 -2.24
CA PHE A 58 10.43 11.40 -1.82
C PHE A 58 9.84 12.56 -2.61
N GLU A 59 8.57 12.42 -3.02
CA GLU A 59 7.83 13.44 -3.76
C GLU A 59 6.40 13.60 -3.23
N VAL A 60 5.95 14.85 -3.10
CA VAL A 60 4.52 15.13 -2.88
C VAL A 60 3.79 14.94 -4.20
N ALA A 61 2.98 13.88 -4.31
CA ALA A 61 2.25 13.58 -5.53
C ALA A 61 0.92 12.87 -5.28
N GLU A 62 -0.09 13.20 -6.10
CA GLU A 62 -1.33 12.45 -6.20
C GLU A 62 -1.11 11.25 -7.14
N CYS A 63 -1.11 10.03 -6.61
CA CYS A 63 -0.75 8.83 -7.38
C CYS A 63 -1.66 8.58 -8.59
N THR A 64 -2.93 9.00 -8.55
CA THR A 64 -3.90 8.87 -9.66
C THR A 64 -3.64 9.84 -10.81
N LYS A 65 -2.85 10.90 -10.59
CA LYS A 65 -2.48 11.90 -11.61
C LYS A 65 -1.01 11.84 -12.01
N LYS A 66 -0.18 11.15 -11.23
CA LYS A 66 1.22 10.95 -11.52
C LYS A 66 1.38 10.08 -12.76
N THR A 67 2.44 10.33 -13.51
CA THR A 67 2.85 9.47 -14.63
C THR A 67 4.33 9.15 -14.50
N TYR A 68 4.67 7.92 -14.83
CA TYR A 68 6.04 7.44 -15.00
C TYR A 68 6.15 6.80 -16.38
N PRO A 69 7.37 6.74 -16.96
CA PRO A 69 7.60 5.94 -18.16
C PRO A 69 7.22 4.47 -17.93
N ASP A 70 6.75 3.80 -18.97
CA ASP A 70 6.46 2.37 -18.91
C ASP A 70 7.74 1.58 -18.57
N GLY A 71 7.62 0.50 -17.78
CA GLY A 71 8.77 -0.33 -17.42
C GLY A 71 9.82 0.35 -16.52
N THR A 72 9.39 1.28 -15.66
CA THR A 72 10.30 2.01 -14.76
C THR A 72 10.70 1.20 -13.52
N PHE A 73 9.74 0.52 -12.89
CA PHE A 73 9.93 -0.09 -11.57
C PHE A 73 10.01 -1.61 -11.64
N ASP A 74 10.86 -2.20 -10.82
CA ASP A 74 10.91 -3.64 -10.61
C ASP A 74 9.82 -4.09 -9.63
N VAL A 75 9.49 -3.25 -8.65
CA VAL A 75 8.44 -3.50 -7.66
C VAL A 75 7.60 -2.24 -7.41
N ILE A 76 6.29 -2.42 -7.29
CA ILE A 76 5.39 -1.43 -6.71
C ILE A 76 4.92 -1.95 -5.35
N TYR A 77 5.07 -1.12 -4.33
CA TYR A 77 4.67 -1.40 -2.95
C TYR A 77 3.66 -0.33 -2.51
N SER A 78 2.66 -0.75 -1.75
CA SER A 78 1.76 0.19 -1.09
C SER A 78 1.24 -0.45 0.19
N ARG A 79 1.24 0.32 1.27
CA ARG A 79 0.73 -0.15 2.56
C ARG A 79 -0.31 0.81 3.09
N ASP A 80 -1.50 0.29 3.29
CA ASP A 80 -2.64 0.91 3.98
C ASP A 80 -2.97 2.31 3.43
N THR A 81 -2.92 2.43 2.10
CA THR A 81 -3.05 3.71 1.38
C THR A 81 -4.17 3.68 0.33
N ILE A 82 -4.39 2.56 -0.33
CA ILE A 82 -5.27 2.49 -1.50
C ILE A 82 -6.76 2.54 -1.11
N LEU A 83 -7.09 2.35 0.18
CA LEU A 83 -8.42 2.65 0.74
C LEU A 83 -8.87 4.09 0.51
N HIS A 84 -7.94 5.03 0.28
CA HIS A 84 -8.26 6.43 -0.05
C HIS A 84 -8.56 6.66 -1.54
N ILE A 85 -8.27 5.70 -2.41
CA ILE A 85 -8.36 5.86 -3.87
C ILE A 85 -9.69 5.32 -4.38
N GLN A 86 -10.45 6.17 -5.08
CA GLN A 86 -11.77 5.83 -5.62
C GLN A 86 -11.67 5.04 -6.93
N ASP A 87 -10.77 5.45 -7.85
CA ASP A 87 -10.55 4.73 -9.12
C ASP A 87 -9.38 3.74 -8.99
N LYS A 88 -9.58 2.70 -8.18
CA LYS A 88 -8.61 1.60 -8.05
C LYS A 88 -8.30 0.91 -9.39
N PRO A 89 -9.29 0.60 -10.26
CA PRO A 89 -9.00 -0.01 -11.56
C PRO A 89 -8.11 0.87 -12.45
N GLY A 90 -8.33 2.19 -12.46
CA GLY A 90 -7.47 3.14 -13.15
C GLY A 90 -6.05 3.15 -12.61
N LEU A 91 -5.90 3.18 -11.28
CA LEU A 91 -4.59 3.13 -10.63
C LEU A 91 -3.85 1.82 -10.95
N PHE A 92 -4.52 0.67 -10.90
CA PHE A 92 -3.88 -0.63 -11.18
C PHE A 92 -3.44 -0.75 -12.64
N ARG A 93 -4.20 -0.21 -13.60
CA ARG A 93 -3.72 -0.13 -15.01
C ARG A 93 -2.47 0.72 -15.15
N SER A 94 -2.34 1.80 -14.38
CA SER A 94 -1.11 2.60 -14.35
C SER A 94 0.04 1.82 -13.74
N PHE A 95 -0.19 1.11 -12.62
CA PHE A 95 0.82 0.25 -12.01
C PHE A 95 1.33 -0.83 -12.96
N TYR A 96 0.43 -1.49 -13.70
CA TYR A 96 0.81 -2.50 -14.69
C TYR A 96 1.77 -1.92 -15.74
N LYS A 97 1.49 -0.72 -16.25
CA LYS A 97 2.38 -0.04 -17.22
C LYS A 97 3.72 0.36 -16.62
N TRP A 98 3.73 0.88 -15.39
CA TRP A 98 4.95 1.37 -14.76
C TRP A 98 5.89 0.25 -14.33
N LEU A 99 5.38 -0.97 -14.16
CA LEU A 99 6.19 -2.13 -13.89
C LEU A 99 6.97 -2.58 -15.12
N ARG A 100 8.20 -3.03 -14.89
CA ARG A 100 8.95 -3.83 -15.85
C ARG A 100 8.26 -5.16 -16.05
N ARG A 101 8.52 -5.78 -17.20
CA ARG A 101 8.13 -7.18 -17.45
C ARG A 101 8.69 -8.07 -16.35
N GLY A 102 7.84 -8.91 -15.76
CA GLY A 102 8.21 -9.75 -14.61
C GLY A 102 8.31 -9.00 -13.27
N GLY A 103 7.93 -7.72 -13.25
CA GLY A 103 7.84 -6.93 -12.04
C GLY A 103 6.73 -7.41 -11.11
N LYS A 104 6.81 -7.00 -9.85
CA LYS A 104 5.86 -7.44 -8.80
C LYS A 104 5.14 -6.27 -8.17
N ILE A 105 3.92 -6.51 -7.71
CA ILE A 105 3.22 -5.58 -6.83
C ILE A 105 2.86 -6.27 -5.51
N LEU A 106 3.04 -5.55 -4.40
CA LEU A 106 2.53 -5.91 -3.09
C LEU A 106 1.73 -4.74 -2.52
N ILE A 107 0.46 -5.01 -2.22
CA ILE A 107 -0.42 -4.06 -1.54
C ILE A 107 -0.85 -4.70 -0.22
N SER A 108 -0.75 -4.01 0.91
CA SER A 108 -1.67 -4.27 2.03
C SER A 108 -2.65 -3.13 2.14
N ASP A 109 -3.91 -3.46 2.45
CA ASP A 109 -4.95 -2.46 2.51
C ASP A 109 -6.09 -2.88 3.44
N TYR A 110 -6.90 -1.89 3.79
CA TYR A 110 -8.14 -2.11 4.52
C TYR A 110 -9.20 -2.58 3.55
N TYR A 111 -10.03 -3.52 4.01
CA TYR A 111 -11.09 -4.08 3.21
C TYR A 111 -12.34 -4.30 4.07
N LYS A 112 -13.48 -4.60 3.44
CA LYS A 112 -14.72 -4.97 4.15
C LYS A 112 -15.17 -6.37 3.77
N SER A 113 -15.82 -7.09 4.67
CA SER A 113 -16.42 -8.39 4.32
C SER A 113 -17.42 -8.26 3.16
N ALA A 114 -17.62 -9.37 2.45
CA ALA A 114 -18.63 -9.46 1.39
C ALA A 114 -20.04 -9.15 1.96
N GLY A 115 -20.86 -8.50 1.14
CA GLY A 115 -22.21 -8.06 1.52
C GLY A 115 -22.28 -6.63 2.08
N PRO A 116 -23.45 -6.25 2.62
CA PRO A 116 -23.67 -4.91 3.15
C PRO A 116 -22.88 -4.69 4.45
N ALA A 117 -22.27 -3.51 4.58
CA ALA A 117 -21.65 -3.08 5.83
C ALA A 117 -22.71 -2.84 6.90
N SER A 118 -22.35 -3.03 8.18
CA SER A 118 -23.17 -2.56 9.30
C SER A 118 -23.33 -1.03 9.24
N GLU A 119 -24.37 -0.48 9.87
CA GLU A 119 -24.59 0.98 9.91
C GLU A 119 -23.38 1.72 10.51
N GLU A 120 -22.78 1.15 11.56
CA GLU A 120 -21.58 1.69 12.19
C GLU A 120 -20.39 1.74 11.22
N LEU A 121 -20.10 0.63 10.54
CA LEU A 121 -19.01 0.55 9.57
C LEU A 121 -19.27 1.49 8.38
N ALA A 122 -20.50 1.54 7.87
CA ALA A 122 -20.87 2.44 6.80
C ALA A 122 -20.68 3.92 7.19
N GLY A 123 -21.04 4.28 8.43
CA GLY A 123 -20.79 5.60 8.99
C GLY A 123 -19.29 5.93 9.05
N TYR A 124 -18.47 4.98 9.52
CA TYR A 124 -17.02 5.13 9.59
C TYR A 124 -16.38 5.31 8.19
N ILE A 125 -16.74 4.44 7.23
CA ILE A 125 -16.29 4.52 5.83
C ILE A 125 -16.61 5.89 5.26
N LYS A 126 -17.85 6.37 5.43
CA LYS A 126 -18.29 7.68 4.93
C LYS A 126 -17.54 8.83 5.58
N GLN A 127 -17.33 8.78 6.91
CA GLN A 127 -16.60 9.82 7.63
C GLN A 127 -15.14 9.93 7.17
N ARG A 128 -14.50 8.79 6.89
CA ARG A 128 -13.10 8.73 6.45
C ARG A 128 -12.92 8.91 4.95
N GLY A 129 -14.00 8.82 4.17
CA GLY A 129 -13.94 8.86 2.70
C GLY A 129 -13.26 7.62 2.11
N TYR A 130 -13.33 6.48 2.80
CA TYR A 130 -12.73 5.24 2.31
C TYR A 130 -13.57 4.61 1.20
N ASP A 131 -12.89 3.98 0.25
CA ASP A 131 -13.48 3.08 -0.73
C ASP A 131 -13.01 1.65 -0.44
N LEU A 132 -13.87 0.86 0.21
CA LEU A 132 -13.53 -0.49 0.68
C LEU A 132 -14.28 -1.55 -0.12
N HIS A 133 -13.53 -2.54 -0.58
CA HIS A 133 -14.03 -3.72 -1.30
C HIS A 133 -13.77 -4.97 -0.46
N ASP A 134 -14.38 -6.10 -0.80
CA ASP A 134 -13.95 -7.38 -0.25
C ASP A 134 -12.69 -7.89 -0.96
N VAL A 135 -12.02 -8.86 -0.33
CA VAL A 135 -10.73 -9.40 -0.80
C VAL A 135 -10.82 -10.00 -2.21
N GLU A 136 -11.95 -10.65 -2.53
CA GLU A 136 -12.15 -11.27 -3.84
C GLU A 136 -12.31 -10.20 -4.92
N ALA A 137 -13.17 -9.20 -4.69
CA ALA A 137 -13.34 -8.06 -5.58
C ALA A 137 -12.03 -7.27 -5.77
N TYR A 138 -11.25 -7.09 -4.69
CA TYR A 138 -9.95 -6.43 -4.76
C TYR A 138 -8.95 -7.20 -5.64
N GLY A 139 -8.86 -8.52 -5.44
CA GLY A 139 -8.05 -9.40 -6.29
C GLY A 139 -8.51 -9.39 -7.74
N GLN A 140 -9.82 -9.36 -7.98
CA GLN A 140 -10.38 -9.30 -9.33
C GLN A 140 -10.00 -8.00 -10.05
N MET A 141 -10.02 -6.85 -9.37
CA MET A 141 -9.57 -5.58 -9.96
C MET A 141 -8.11 -5.61 -10.43
N LEU A 142 -7.23 -6.35 -9.74
CA LEU A 142 -5.85 -6.56 -10.19
C LEU A 142 -5.82 -7.46 -11.44
N ARG A 143 -6.59 -8.57 -11.46
CA ARG A 143 -6.67 -9.44 -12.65
C ARG A 143 -7.20 -8.70 -13.87
N ASP A 144 -8.21 -7.85 -13.70
CA ASP A 144 -8.80 -7.03 -14.77
C ASP A 144 -7.84 -5.94 -15.28
N ALA A 145 -6.78 -5.64 -14.53
CA ALA A 145 -5.68 -4.76 -14.92
C ALA A 145 -4.48 -5.54 -15.50
N ASP A 146 -4.70 -6.78 -15.96
CA ASP A 146 -3.73 -7.69 -16.57
C ASP A 146 -2.64 -8.22 -15.63
N PHE A 147 -2.80 -8.11 -14.31
CA PHE A 147 -1.89 -8.78 -13.38
C PHE A 147 -2.13 -10.30 -13.36
N HIS A 148 -1.04 -11.05 -13.44
CA HIS A 148 -1.04 -12.51 -13.35
C HIS A 148 -0.66 -12.99 -11.93
N GLU A 149 -0.92 -14.26 -11.64
CA GLU A 149 -0.60 -14.89 -10.34
C GLU A 149 -1.12 -14.11 -9.11
N VAL A 150 -2.28 -13.47 -9.22
CA VAL A 150 -2.86 -12.67 -8.13
C VAL A 150 -3.21 -13.58 -6.94
N VAL A 151 -2.54 -13.32 -5.82
CA VAL A 151 -2.80 -13.87 -4.50
C VAL A 151 -3.43 -12.78 -3.64
N ALA A 152 -4.68 -12.98 -3.22
CA ALA A 152 -5.41 -12.08 -2.34
C ALA A 152 -5.75 -12.80 -1.03
N GLU A 153 -5.15 -12.36 0.07
CA GLU A 153 -5.23 -13.04 1.37
C GLU A 153 -5.91 -12.16 2.43
N ASP A 154 -6.83 -12.75 3.17
CA ASP A 154 -7.34 -12.18 4.41
C ASP A 154 -6.32 -12.36 5.55
N ARG A 155 -5.84 -11.25 6.11
CA ARG A 155 -4.91 -11.20 7.24
C ARG A 155 -5.53 -10.50 8.46
N THR A 156 -6.85 -10.43 8.55
CA THR A 156 -7.57 -9.76 9.65
C THR A 156 -7.22 -10.34 11.02
N GLY A 157 -7.03 -11.66 11.12
CA GLY A 157 -6.59 -12.29 12.36
C GLY A 157 -5.23 -11.76 12.85
N GLN A 158 -4.27 -11.56 11.92
CA GLN A 158 -2.97 -10.97 12.23
C GLN A 158 -3.11 -9.51 12.67
N PHE A 159 -3.96 -8.75 11.98
CA PHE A 159 -4.22 -7.35 12.30
C PHE A 159 -4.84 -7.16 13.69
N ILE A 160 -5.80 -8.00 14.08
CA ILE A 160 -6.38 -7.98 15.43
C ILE A 160 -5.30 -8.19 16.50
N VAL A 161 -4.37 -9.14 16.30
CA VAL A 161 -3.26 -9.39 17.24
C VAL A 161 -2.34 -8.17 17.35
N ILE A 162 -2.03 -7.50 16.23
CA ILE A 162 -1.22 -6.27 16.22
C ILE A 162 -1.92 -5.16 17.01
N LEU A 163 -3.21 -4.93 16.77
CA LEU A 163 -3.98 -3.91 17.47
C LEU A 163 -4.04 -4.16 18.97
N GLN A 164 -4.31 -5.40 19.39
CA GLN A 164 -4.29 -5.78 20.80
C GLN A 164 -2.93 -5.51 21.44
N SER A 165 -1.84 -5.81 20.72
CA SER A 165 -0.48 -5.53 21.18
C SER A 165 -0.23 -4.03 21.36
N TRP A 166 -0.70 -3.19 20.45
CA TRP A 166 -0.57 -1.73 20.56
C TRP A 166 -1.40 -1.15 21.70
N THR A 167 -2.61 -1.68 21.94
CA THR A 167 -3.42 -1.29 23.10
C THR A 167 -2.71 -1.66 24.40
N LEU A 168 -2.12 -2.85 24.50
CA LEU A 168 -1.32 -3.26 25.66
C LEU A 168 -0.09 -2.37 25.89
N LEU A 169 0.54 -1.91 24.80
CA LEU A 169 1.69 -1.00 24.85
C LEU A 169 1.31 0.47 25.06
N GLY A 170 0.01 0.79 25.19
CA GLY A 170 -0.48 2.16 25.38
C GLY A 170 -0.29 3.06 24.14
N ILE A 171 -0.07 2.47 22.97
CA ILE A 171 0.19 3.19 21.72
C ILE A 171 -1.12 3.75 21.12
N THR A 172 -2.28 3.18 21.46
CA THR A 172 -3.59 3.63 20.95
C THR A 172 -4.40 4.31 22.04
N HIS A 173 -4.75 5.60 21.85
CA HIS A 173 -5.84 6.23 22.61
C HIS A 173 -7.21 6.14 21.92
N GLU A 174 -7.32 5.73 20.64
CA GLU A 174 -8.63 5.79 19.94
C GLU A 174 -8.84 4.84 18.73
N VAL A 175 -8.04 3.78 18.54
CA VAL A 175 -8.13 2.91 17.33
C VAL A 175 -8.84 1.57 17.60
N GLY A 176 -8.93 1.14 18.85
CA GLY A 176 -9.33 -0.23 19.22
C GLY A 176 -10.80 -0.58 19.01
N HIS A 177 -11.72 0.39 18.95
CA HIS A 177 -13.15 0.10 18.87
C HIS A 177 -13.70 -0.12 17.45
N TYR A 178 -13.09 0.47 16.42
CA TYR A 178 -13.61 0.40 15.04
C TYR A 178 -13.03 -0.76 14.21
N CYS A 179 -11.83 -1.25 14.56
CA CYS A 179 -11.10 -2.20 13.73
C CYS A 179 -11.63 -3.64 13.76
N SER A 180 -12.56 -4.00 14.67
CA SER A 180 -13.15 -5.34 14.70
C SER A 180 -14.09 -5.62 13.52
N SER A 181 -14.47 -4.59 12.75
CA SER A 181 -15.38 -4.68 11.60
C SER A 181 -14.71 -4.41 10.23
N THR A 182 -13.46 -3.94 10.23
CA THR A 182 -12.65 -3.70 9.03
C THR A 182 -11.60 -4.81 8.91
N GLY A 183 -11.58 -5.51 7.78
CA GLY A 183 -10.56 -6.51 7.53
C GLY A 183 -9.24 -5.88 7.05
N PHE A 184 -8.14 -6.61 7.25
CA PHE A 184 -6.81 -6.23 6.75
C PHE A 184 -6.29 -7.33 5.83
N GLY A 185 -5.91 -7.00 4.61
CA GLY A 185 -5.50 -7.98 3.61
C GLY A 185 -4.18 -7.60 2.95
N SER A 186 -3.56 -8.58 2.29
CA SER A 186 -2.41 -8.33 1.41
C SER A 186 -2.65 -8.97 0.04
N CYS A 187 -2.39 -8.23 -1.02
CA CYS A 187 -2.40 -8.71 -2.40
C CYS A 187 -0.98 -8.74 -2.96
N LEU A 188 -0.61 -9.86 -3.57
CA LEU A 188 0.66 -10.08 -4.26
C LEU A 188 0.37 -10.53 -5.69
N SER A 189 1.01 -9.94 -6.69
CA SER A 189 0.91 -10.44 -8.08
C SER A 189 2.23 -10.28 -8.84
N GLN A 190 2.38 -11.08 -9.89
CA GLN A 190 3.55 -11.14 -10.77
C GLN A 190 3.10 -11.03 -12.23
N ASP A 191 3.78 -10.24 -13.04
CA ASP A 191 3.56 -10.24 -14.48
C ASP A 191 4.24 -11.48 -15.12
N SER A 192 3.53 -12.21 -15.99
CA SER A 192 4.02 -13.48 -16.57
C SER A 192 4.48 -13.30 -18.02
N ASN A 193 5.72 -13.76 -18.28
CA ASN A 193 6.46 -13.89 -19.55
C ASN A 193 5.79 -13.44 -20.85
#